data_AF-A0AAW9DVB2-F1
#
_entry.id   AF-A0AAW9DVB2-F1
#
_cell.length_a   1.000
_cell.length_b   1.000
_cell.length_c   1.000
_cell.angle_alpha   90.00
_cell.angle_beta   90.00
_cell.angle_gamma   90.00
#
_symmetry.space_group_name_H-M   'P 1'
#
loop_
_entity.id
_entity.type
_entity.pdbx_description
1 polymer ?
#
loop_
_entity_poly.entity_id
_entity_poly.type
_entity_poly.pdbx_seq_one_letter_code
_entity_poly.pdbx_strand_id
1 'polypeptide(L)'
;MDQYGQLDPVRLLSDIRKAQQHLVDIADMTVTAIEVEPDVSLDQFLSGLQVAWQDGEIRPTTKPKPKAKRLRRRPDPFVAVADRLRGWFEAEPWRTAHEILDRLQGEQPSVFPDRLLRTLQRRLKDWRRDAARRLVFGEKPLHQMSHGDIAEEANNGAR
;
A
#
# COMPACT_ATOMS: atom_id res chain seq x y z
N MET A 1 41.91 -7.09 -48.52
CA MET A 1 40.92 -6.01 -48.67
C MET A 1 40.28 -6.17 -50.05
N ASP A 2 39.36 -7.12 -50.25
CA ASP A 2 38.54 -7.20 -51.49
C ASP A 2 37.35 -8.17 -51.35
N GLN A 3 36.66 -8.14 -50.19
CA GLN A 3 35.50 -9.01 -49.97
C GLN A 3 34.19 -8.43 -50.58
N TYR A 4 34.24 -7.20 -51.09
CA TYR A 4 33.08 -6.47 -51.61
C TYR A 4 33.11 -6.24 -53.13
N GLY A 5 34.23 -6.51 -53.81
CA GLY A 5 34.37 -6.31 -55.27
C GLY A 5 33.63 -7.35 -56.12
N GLN A 6 33.14 -8.43 -55.51
CA GLN A 6 32.46 -9.55 -56.19
C GLN A 6 30.93 -9.51 -56.02
N LEU A 7 30.41 -8.59 -55.21
CA LEU A 7 28.97 -8.40 -55.03
C LEU A 7 28.44 -7.44 -56.09
N ASP A 8 27.34 -7.82 -56.74
CA ASP A 8 26.59 -6.92 -57.61
C ASP A 8 25.85 -5.89 -56.73
N PRO A 9 26.26 -4.61 -56.73
CA PRO A 9 25.68 -3.60 -55.86
C PRO A 9 24.22 -3.32 -56.20
N VAL A 10 23.81 -3.51 -57.45
CA VAL A 10 22.42 -3.28 -57.88
C VAL A 10 21.50 -4.38 -57.35
N ARG A 11 21.97 -5.63 -57.39
CA ARG A 11 21.25 -6.77 -56.81
C ARG A 11 21.08 -6.62 -55.30
N LEU A 12 22.14 -6.22 -54.60
CA LEU A 12 22.08 -5.97 -53.15
C LEU A 12 21.05 -4.89 -52.80
N LEU A 13 21.04 -3.77 -53.53
CA LEU A 13 20.06 -2.70 -53.33
C LEU A 13 18.62 -3.17 -53.61
N SER A 14 18.42 -4.01 -54.64
CA SER A 14 17.11 -4.60 -54.93
C SER A 14 16.62 -5.49 -53.77
N ASP A 15 17.49 -6.33 -53.22
CA ASP A 15 17.14 -7.23 -52.13
C ASP A 15 16.87 -6.46 -50.82
N ILE A 16 17.64 -5.40 -50.55
CA ILE A 16 17.37 -4.48 -49.43
C ILE A 16 16.00 -3.82 -49.61
N ARG A 17 15.67 -3.34 -50.81
CA ARG A 17 14.39 -2.67 -51.06
C ARG A 17 13.20 -3.61 -50.95
N LYS A 18 13.35 -4.88 -51.35
CA LYS A 18 12.32 -5.92 -51.12
C LYS A 18 12.10 -6.19 -49.64
N ALA A 19 13.18 -6.32 -48.86
CA ALA A 19 13.08 -6.52 -47.42
C ALA A 19 12.41 -5.32 -46.71
N GLN A 20 12.74 -4.10 -47.13
CA GLN A 20 12.11 -2.88 -46.63
C GLN A 20 10.62 -2.81 -46.99
N GLN A 21 10.25 -3.14 -48.23
CA GLN A 21 8.83 -3.16 -48.65
C GLN A 21 8.03 -4.16 -47.82
N HIS A 22 8.57 -5.35 -47.57
CA HIS A 22 7.92 -6.35 -46.74
C HIS A 22 7.67 -5.86 -45.30
N LEU A 23 8.59 -5.06 -44.73
CA LEU A 23 8.37 -4.45 -43.41
C LEU A 23 7.28 -3.37 -43.42
N VAL A 24 7.19 -2.60 -44.51
CA VAL A 24 6.11 -1.61 -44.71
C VAL A 24 4.76 -2.33 -44.81
N ASP A 25 4.68 -3.40 -45.59
CA ASP A 25 3.45 -4.18 -45.74
C ASP A 25 2.99 -4.76 -44.38
N ILE A 26 3.92 -5.27 -43.56
CA ILE A 26 3.61 -5.70 -42.19
C ILE A 26 3.09 -4.54 -41.34
N ALA A 27 3.75 -3.37 -41.40
CA ALA A 27 3.32 -2.20 -40.63
C ALA A 27 1.92 -1.71 -41.06
N ASP A 28 1.64 -1.70 -42.37
CA ASP A 28 0.34 -1.32 -42.91
C ASP A 28 -0.75 -2.33 -42.54
N MET A 29 -0.42 -3.63 -42.43
CA MET A 29 -1.33 -4.66 -41.93
C MET A 29 -1.69 -4.49 -40.43
N THR A 30 -0.83 -3.85 -39.63
CA THR A 30 -1.06 -3.68 -38.17
C THR A 30 -2.10 -2.63 -37.80
N VAL A 31 -2.71 -1.94 -38.77
CA VAL A 31 -3.84 -1.02 -38.53
C VAL A 31 -5.15 -1.58 -39.09
N THR A 32 -5.30 -2.90 -39.14
CA THR A 32 -6.63 -3.46 -38.97
C THR A 32 -6.88 -3.42 -37.47
N ALA A 33 -7.58 -2.37 -37.02
CA ALA A 33 -8.00 -2.22 -35.64
C ALA A 33 -8.49 -3.58 -35.14
N ILE A 34 -7.78 -4.13 -34.16
CA ILE A 34 -8.35 -5.20 -33.38
C ILE A 34 -9.57 -4.54 -32.74
N GLU A 35 -10.76 -4.83 -33.24
CA GLU A 35 -12.03 -4.54 -32.58
C GLU A 35 -12.08 -5.44 -31.33
N VAL A 36 -11.20 -5.17 -30.38
CA VAL A 36 -11.44 -5.53 -29.00
C VAL A 36 -12.41 -4.46 -28.54
N GLU A 37 -13.70 -4.79 -28.46
CA GLU A 37 -14.57 -4.02 -27.58
C GLU A 37 -13.84 -3.95 -26.23
N PRO A 38 -13.47 -2.76 -25.75
CA PRO A 38 -12.79 -2.68 -24.48
C PRO A 38 -13.77 -3.21 -23.44
N ASP A 39 -13.42 -4.31 -22.78
CA ASP A 39 -14.14 -4.91 -21.64
C ASP A 39 -14.29 -3.91 -20.46
N VAL A 40 -13.71 -2.72 -20.60
CA VAL A 40 -13.62 -1.66 -19.60
C VAL A 40 -14.06 -0.34 -20.23
N SER A 41 -15.05 0.32 -19.61
CA SER A 41 -15.49 1.66 -20.00
C SER A 41 -14.32 2.66 -19.94
N LEU A 42 -14.31 3.64 -20.85
CA LEU A 42 -13.32 4.73 -20.87
C LEU A 42 -13.19 5.41 -19.50
N ASP A 43 -14.30 5.61 -18.79
CA ASP A 43 -14.29 6.22 -17.46
C ASP A 43 -13.51 5.39 -16.44
N GLN A 44 -13.61 4.06 -16.54
CA GLN A 44 -12.90 3.13 -15.66
C GLN A 44 -11.41 3.07 -16.01
N PHE A 45 -11.07 3.18 -17.30
CA PHE A 45 -9.67 3.33 -17.73
C PHE A 45 -9.04 4.64 -17.23
N LEU A 46 -9.75 5.77 -17.34
CA LEU A 46 -9.27 7.07 -16.85
C LEU A 46 -9.15 7.12 -15.32
N SER A 47 -10.10 6.50 -14.62
CA SER A 47 -10.02 6.26 -13.16
C SER A 47 -8.76 5.49 -12.78
N GLY A 48 -8.40 4.45 -13.53
CA GLY A 48 -7.17 3.68 -13.31
C GLY A 48 -5.91 4.52 -13.55
N LEU A 49 -5.88 5.34 -14.61
CA LEU A 49 -4.72 6.18 -14.93
C LEU A 49 -4.44 7.23 -13.85
N GLN A 50 -5.48 7.75 -13.19
CA GLN A 50 -5.35 8.71 -12.08
C GLN A 50 -4.56 8.14 -10.89
N VAL A 51 -4.63 6.83 -10.66
CA VAL A 51 -3.93 6.15 -9.55
C VAL A 51 -2.71 5.36 -10.00
N ALA A 52 -2.52 5.14 -11.30
CA ALA A 52 -1.43 4.33 -11.86
C ALA A 52 -0.02 4.77 -11.42
N TRP A 53 0.17 6.06 -11.12
CA TRP A 53 1.46 6.57 -10.59
C TRP A 53 1.79 6.08 -9.18
N GLN A 54 0.80 5.62 -8.40
CA GLN A 54 0.99 5.10 -7.04
C GLN A 54 1.67 3.72 -7.05
N ASP A 55 1.43 2.91 -8.09
CA ASP A 55 1.95 1.55 -8.20
C ASP A 55 3.37 1.47 -8.78
N GLY A 56 3.88 2.58 -9.32
CA GLY A 56 5.25 2.68 -9.87
C GLY A 56 5.51 1.78 -11.09
N GLU A 57 6.75 1.73 -11.56
CA GLU A 57 7.12 0.84 -12.68
C GLU A 57 6.90 -0.64 -12.31
N ILE A 58 6.10 -1.33 -13.14
CA ILE A 58 5.71 -2.75 -12.98
C ILE A 58 6.90 -3.70 -13.25
N ARG A 59 8.11 -3.20 -13.48
CA ARG A 59 9.32 -4.03 -13.62
C ARG A 59 9.44 -4.92 -12.37
N PRO A 60 9.40 -6.27 -12.52
CA PRO A 60 9.47 -7.18 -11.37
C PRO A 60 10.71 -6.97 -10.49
N THR A 61 11.77 -6.39 -11.07
CA THR A 61 13.05 -6.10 -10.43
C THR A 61 13.08 -4.77 -9.67
N THR A 62 12.12 -3.86 -9.88
CA THR A 62 12.11 -2.52 -9.27
C THR A 62 11.38 -2.51 -7.93
N LYS A 63 10.51 -3.50 -7.67
CA LYS A 63 9.79 -3.59 -6.39
C LYS A 63 10.79 -3.90 -5.27
N PRO A 64 10.96 -3.00 -4.28
CA PRO A 64 11.82 -3.30 -3.15
C PRO A 64 11.26 -4.51 -2.42
N LYS A 65 12.12 -5.49 -2.10
CA LYS A 65 11.71 -6.67 -1.36
C LYS A 65 11.00 -6.22 -0.08
N PRO A 66 9.76 -6.67 0.18
CA PRO A 66 9.03 -6.28 1.38
C PRO A 66 9.87 -6.67 2.60
N LYS A 67 10.21 -5.67 3.41
CA LYS A 67 10.98 -5.90 4.64
C LYS A 67 10.13 -6.77 5.56
N ALA A 68 10.71 -7.84 6.10
CA ALA A 68 10.04 -8.66 7.10
C ALA A 68 9.54 -7.77 8.25
N LYS A 69 8.26 -7.90 8.61
CA LYS A 69 7.64 -7.12 9.69
C LYS A 69 8.39 -7.45 10.97
N ARG A 70 9.08 -6.47 11.56
CA ARG A 70 9.79 -6.66 12.82
C ARG A 70 8.78 -6.84 13.94
N LEU A 71 8.58 -8.08 14.36
CA LEU A 71 7.69 -8.41 15.47
C LEU A 71 8.26 -7.84 16.79
N ARG A 72 7.35 -7.45 17.70
CA ARG A 72 7.74 -7.07 19.06
C ARG A 72 8.34 -8.29 19.76
N ARG A 73 9.54 -8.14 20.32
CA ARG A 73 10.17 -9.17 21.16
C ARG A 73 9.52 -9.34 22.52
N ARG A 74 8.81 -8.31 23.01
CA ARG A 74 8.17 -8.31 24.32
C ARG A 74 6.65 -8.12 24.19
N PRO A 75 5.84 -8.91 24.91
CA PRO A 75 4.39 -8.69 25.01
C PRO A 75 4.08 -7.26 25.46
N ASP A 76 2.94 -6.74 25.02
CA ASP A 76 2.51 -5.40 25.46
C ASP A 76 2.11 -5.48 26.95
N PRO A 77 2.64 -4.57 27.80
CA PRO A 77 2.33 -4.57 29.23
C PRO A 77 0.86 -4.28 29.56
N PHE A 78 0.11 -3.66 28.64
CA PHE A 78 -1.28 -3.24 28.86
C PHE A 78 -2.32 -4.18 28.26
N VAL A 79 -1.94 -5.36 27.75
CA VAL A 79 -2.87 -6.33 27.13
C VAL A 79 -4.03 -6.65 28.07
N ALA A 80 -3.73 -7.05 29.31
CA ALA A 80 -4.75 -7.42 30.29
C ALA A 80 -5.70 -6.28 30.70
N VAL A 81 -5.36 -5.02 30.41
CA VAL A 81 -6.15 -3.84 30.80
C VAL A 81 -6.57 -3.00 29.57
N ALA A 82 -6.39 -3.52 28.36
CA ALA A 82 -6.58 -2.76 27.13
C ALA A 82 -8.02 -2.24 26.97
N ASP A 83 -9.01 -3.11 27.19
CA ASP A 83 -10.43 -2.76 27.10
C ASP A 83 -10.84 -1.74 28.16
N ARG A 84 -10.33 -1.91 29.39
CA ARG A 84 -10.58 -0.97 30.49
C ARG A 84 -10.00 0.42 30.17
N LEU A 85 -8.77 0.48 29.68
CA LEU A 85 -8.13 1.73 29.26
C LEU A 85 -8.93 2.41 28.15
N ARG A 86 -9.46 1.62 27.19
CA ARG A 86 -10.30 2.14 26.10
C ARG A 86 -11.61 2.70 26.64
N GLY A 87 -12.30 1.98 27.54
CA GLY A 87 -13.52 2.49 28.17
C GLY A 87 -13.31 3.79 28.95
N TRP A 88 -12.20 3.91 29.67
CA TRP A 88 -11.85 5.17 30.35
C TRP A 88 -11.57 6.31 29.36
N PHE A 89 -10.90 6.02 28.25
CA PHE A 89 -10.65 7.01 27.21
C PHE A 89 -11.94 7.47 26.50
N GLU A 90 -12.87 6.56 26.25
CA GLU A 90 -14.15 6.89 25.60
C GLU A 90 -15.07 7.70 26.51
N ALA A 91 -15.07 7.42 27.81
CA ALA A 91 -15.82 8.20 28.80
C ALA A 91 -15.22 9.61 29.00
N GLU A 92 -13.89 9.71 29.08
CA GLU A 92 -13.18 10.96 29.40
C GLU A 92 -11.96 11.19 28.48
N PRO A 93 -12.17 11.54 27.19
CA PRO A 93 -11.08 11.63 26.20
C PRO A 93 -10.04 12.73 26.46
N TRP A 94 -10.39 13.70 27.32
CA TRP A 94 -9.49 14.78 27.76
C TRP A 94 -8.50 14.38 28.86
N ARG A 95 -8.67 13.22 29.53
CA ARG A 95 -7.74 12.78 30.58
C ARG A 95 -6.32 12.61 30.11
N THR A 96 -5.37 12.87 31.00
CA THR A 96 -3.95 12.72 30.68
C THR A 96 -3.49 11.27 30.85
N ALA A 97 -2.47 10.87 30.09
CA ALA A 97 -1.86 9.56 30.25
C ALA A 97 -1.25 9.37 31.65
N HIS A 98 -0.85 10.46 32.31
CA HIS A 98 -0.33 10.42 33.68
C HIS A 98 -1.43 10.02 34.66
N GLU A 99 -2.57 10.71 34.64
CA GLU A 99 -3.72 10.38 35.50
C GLU A 99 -4.22 8.95 35.30
N ILE A 100 -4.23 8.49 34.05
CA ILE A 100 -4.63 7.11 33.73
C ILE A 100 -3.62 6.12 34.31
N LEU A 101 -2.32 6.42 34.25
CA LEU A 101 -1.28 5.56 34.81
C LEU A 101 -1.30 5.55 36.34
N ASP A 102 -1.46 6.71 36.99
CA ASP A 102 -1.57 6.82 38.44
C ASP A 102 -2.77 6.01 38.96
N ARG A 103 -3.91 6.10 38.27
CA ARG A 103 -5.10 5.30 38.60
C ARG A 103 -4.81 3.80 38.47
N LEU A 104 -4.11 3.39 37.41
CA LEU A 104 -3.73 2.01 37.17
C LEU A 104 -2.76 1.47 38.25
N GLN A 105 -1.84 2.32 38.70
CA GLN A 105 -0.90 2.02 39.78
C GLN A 105 -1.57 1.96 41.14
N GLY A 106 -2.57 2.80 41.40
CA GLY A 106 -3.38 2.72 42.62
C GLY A 106 -4.16 1.41 42.72
N GLU A 107 -4.68 0.91 41.59
CA GLU A 107 -5.35 -0.39 41.53
C GLU A 107 -4.36 -1.57 41.60
N GLN A 108 -3.19 -1.45 40.96
CA GLN A 108 -2.19 -2.53 40.88
C GLN A 108 -0.74 -1.98 40.96
N PRO A 109 -0.22 -1.71 42.17
CA PRO A 109 1.04 -1.00 42.36
C PRO A 109 2.28 -1.74 41.80
N SER A 110 2.29 -3.07 41.80
CA SER A 110 3.45 -3.87 41.42
C SER A 110 3.52 -4.21 39.92
N VAL A 111 2.42 -4.01 39.18
CA VAL A 111 2.29 -4.48 37.80
C VAL A 111 2.72 -3.41 36.80
N PHE A 112 2.53 -2.13 37.12
CA PHE A 112 2.69 -1.02 36.17
C PHE A 112 3.72 0.01 36.63
N PRO A 113 5.00 -0.11 36.24
CA PRO A 113 6.01 0.88 36.58
C PRO A 113 5.91 2.16 35.73
N ASP A 114 6.37 3.30 36.28
CA ASP A 114 6.35 4.63 35.63
C ASP A 114 6.95 4.67 34.22
N ARG A 115 7.94 3.81 33.95
CA ARG A 115 8.57 3.67 32.63
C ARG A 115 7.56 3.37 31.50
N LEU A 116 6.35 2.93 31.84
CA LEU A 116 5.26 2.67 30.89
C LEU A 116 4.52 3.94 30.45
N LEU A 117 4.74 5.09 31.08
CA LEU A 117 4.07 6.35 30.75
C LEU A 117 4.19 6.69 29.26
N ARG A 118 5.39 6.57 28.68
CA ARG A 118 5.60 6.85 27.24
C ARG A 118 4.84 5.88 26.33
N THR A 119 4.64 4.64 26.79
CA THR A 119 3.86 3.63 26.05
C THR A 119 2.38 4.00 26.06
N LEU A 120 1.86 4.41 27.21
CA LEU A 120 0.46 4.84 27.36
C LEU A 120 0.19 6.15 26.61
N GLN A 121 1.09 7.14 26.68
CA GLN A 121 1.00 8.38 25.91
C GLN A 121 0.93 8.13 24.40
N ARG A 122 1.77 7.23 23.87
CA ARG A 122 1.72 6.85 22.45
C ARG A 122 0.37 6.24 22.08
N ARG A 123 -0.12 5.29 22.88
CA ARG A 123 -1.42 4.64 22.68
C ARG A 123 -2.57 5.66 22.69
N LEU A 124 -2.57 6.58 23.66
CA LEU A 124 -3.59 7.63 23.76
C LEU A 124 -3.53 8.61 22.57
N LYS A 125 -2.33 8.92 22.07
CA LYS A 125 -2.15 9.73 20.86
C LYS A 125 -2.76 9.05 19.64
N ASP A 126 -2.54 7.75 19.47
CA ASP A 126 -3.11 6.98 18.36
C ASP A 126 -4.65 6.96 18.46
N TRP A 127 -5.20 6.73 19.65
CA TRP A 127 -6.65 6.78 19.86
C TRP A 127 -7.27 8.15 19.60
N ARG A 128 -6.61 9.23 20.04
CA ARG A 128 -7.06 10.60 19.73
C ARG A 128 -7.00 10.90 18.24
N ARG A 129 -5.97 10.40 17.54
CA ARG A 129 -5.87 10.52 16.09
C ARG A 129 -7.02 9.80 15.39
N ASP A 130 -7.34 8.58 15.83
CA ASP A 130 -8.44 7.80 15.25
C ASP A 130 -9.81 8.42 15.53
N ALA A 131 -10.01 8.95 16.75
CA ALA A 131 -11.22 9.68 17.11
C ALA A 131 -11.37 10.95 16.26
N ALA A 132 -10.31 11.76 16.12
CA ALA A 132 -10.32 12.94 15.27
C ALA A 132 -10.57 12.58 13.79
N ARG A 133 -9.99 11.48 13.32
CA ARG A 133 -10.21 10.99 11.95
C ARG A 133 -11.68 10.62 11.73
N ARG A 134 -12.31 9.92 12.68
CA ARG A 134 -13.73 9.58 12.62
C ARG A 134 -14.62 10.82 12.62
N LEU A 135 -14.27 11.84 13.41
CA LEU A 135 -15.02 13.11 13.44
C LEU A 135 -14.93 13.88 12.11
N VAL A 136 -13.76 13.90 11.47
CA VAL A 136 -13.51 14.69 10.25
C VAL A 136 -13.99 13.97 8.99
N PHE A 137 -13.77 12.65 8.91
CA PHE A 137 -14.02 11.87 7.69
C PHE A 137 -15.24 10.94 7.79
N GLY A 138 -15.93 10.93 8.94
CA GLY A 138 -16.98 9.96 9.23
C GLY A 138 -16.42 8.57 9.57
N GLU A 139 -17.32 7.62 9.88
CA GLU A 139 -16.96 6.22 9.95
C GLU A 139 -16.58 5.72 8.56
N LYS A 140 -15.41 5.09 8.44
CA LYS A 140 -15.02 4.46 7.17
C LYS A 140 -15.95 3.27 6.96
N PRO A 141 -16.79 3.23 5.90
CA PRO A 141 -17.65 2.09 5.67
C PRO A 141 -16.78 0.84 5.45
N LEU A 142 -17.16 -0.28 6.07
CA LEU A 142 -16.44 -1.57 6.04
C LEU A 142 -16.09 -2.03 4.61
N HIS A 143 -16.84 -1.57 3.59
CA HIS A 143 -16.63 -1.88 2.18
C HIS A 143 -15.38 -1.21 1.55
N GLN A 144 -14.78 -0.19 2.20
CA GLN A 144 -13.55 0.49 1.74
C GLN A 144 -12.28 0.03 2.49
N MET A 145 -12.35 -1.09 3.22
CA MET A 145 -11.19 -1.68 3.89
C MET A 145 -10.48 -2.59 2.90
N SER A 146 -9.24 -2.23 2.55
CA SER A 146 -8.42 -3.08 1.68
C SER A 146 -8.10 -4.40 2.39
N HIS A 147 -7.80 -5.45 1.63
CA HIS A 147 -7.49 -6.78 2.18
C HIS A 147 -6.32 -6.77 3.20
N GLY A 148 -5.51 -5.71 3.25
CA GLY A 148 -4.47 -5.49 4.25
C GLY A 148 -4.95 -4.95 5.60
N ASP A 149 -6.10 -4.25 5.64
CA ASP A 149 -6.66 -3.64 6.85
C ASP A 149 -7.41 -4.68 7.72
N ILE A 150 -8.03 -5.68 7.09
CA ILE A 150 -8.78 -6.76 7.77
C ILE A 150 -7.83 -7.62 8.64
N ALA A 151 -6.58 -7.77 8.23
CA ALA A 151 -5.57 -8.51 9.01
C ALA A 151 -5.09 -7.76 10.26
N GLU A 152 -5.20 -6.42 10.29
CA GLU A 152 -4.79 -5.60 11.42
C GLU A 152 -5.88 -5.51 12.49
N GLU A 153 -7.16 -5.57 12.09
CA GLU A 153 -8.30 -5.63 13.00
C GLU A 153 -8.47 -7.02 13.64
N ALA A 154 -8.26 -8.10 12.87
CA ALA A 154 -8.28 -9.48 13.40
C ALA A 154 -7.19 -9.75 14.45
N ASN A 155 -6.08 -9.01 14.43
CA ASN A 155 -5.00 -9.12 15.43
C ASN A 155 -5.19 -8.15 16.62
N ASN A 156 -6.14 -7.21 16.55
CA ASN A 156 -6.42 -6.23 17.61
C ASN A 156 -7.71 -6.54 18.39
N GLY A 157 -8.54 -7.48 17.92
CA GLY A 157 -9.73 -7.99 18.60
C GLY A 157 -9.54 -9.28 19.41
N ALA A 158 -8.30 -9.77 19.55
CA ALA A 158 -7.99 -11.04 20.23
C ALA A 158 -6.81 -10.97 21.22
N ARG A 159 -6.51 -9.78 21.80
CA ARG A 159 -5.46 -9.64 22.82
C ARG A 159 -5.77 -8.62 23.89
#